data_AF-A0A2A4V637-F1
#
_entry.id   AF-A0A2A4V637-F1
#
_cell.length_a   1.000
_cell.length_b   1.000
_cell.length_c   1.000
_cell.angle_alpha   90.00
_cell.angle_beta   90.00
_cell.angle_gamma   90.00
#
_symmetry.space_group_name_H-M   'P 1'
#
loop_
_entity.id
_entity.type
_entity.pdbx_description
1 polymer ?
#
loop_
_entity_poly.entity_id
_entity_poly.type
_entity_poly.pdbx_seq_one_letter_code
_entity_poly.pdbx_strand_id
1 'polypeptide(L)'
;MGQGTESCGGYDVEYNPYEEGINEGMWTEKSGSTISVTDMTDRHIKGAIRVCQGAAKRASFSCDAELWEAWIEVFNNELFYRVKKPSSQPKLVKAKTGPKTKPRGSMVAMKCHCGKEYQARKADLNRGWGKSCGKRCASIKREYGRPDATPVK
;
A
#
# COMPACT_ATOMS: atom_id res chain seq x y z
N MET A 1 -51.25 20.74 -34.57
CA MET A 1 -51.05 19.33 -34.97
C MET A 1 -50.10 19.32 -36.15
N GLY A 2 -49.07 18.48 -36.11
CA GLY A 2 -48.09 18.32 -37.20
C GLY A 2 -46.65 18.26 -36.69
N GLN A 3 -46.31 17.17 -36.01
CA GLN A 3 -44.92 16.72 -35.80
C GLN A 3 -44.47 15.91 -37.03
N GLY A 4 -43.20 16.03 -37.43
CA GLY A 4 -42.54 15.16 -38.42
C GLY A 4 -41.08 15.61 -38.60
N THR A 5 -40.12 15.06 -37.84
CA THR A 5 -39.30 13.85 -38.14
C THR A 5 -38.06 14.07 -39.02
N GLU A 6 -37.41 15.23 -38.98
CA GLU A 6 -36.22 15.50 -39.82
C GLU A 6 -34.85 15.51 -39.09
N SER A 7 -34.77 15.12 -37.81
CA SER A 7 -33.52 15.27 -37.04
C SER A 7 -33.08 14.02 -36.27
N CYS A 8 -33.20 12.84 -36.87
CA CYS A 8 -32.51 11.64 -36.38
C CYS A 8 -31.45 11.23 -37.41
N GLY A 9 -30.43 12.08 -37.56
CA GLY A 9 -29.19 11.72 -38.26
C GLY A 9 -28.62 10.46 -37.61
N GLY A 10 -28.60 9.39 -38.38
CA GLY A 10 -28.19 8.07 -37.94
C GLY A 10 -26.76 8.06 -37.42
N TYR A 11 -26.62 7.63 -36.17
CA TYR A 11 -25.47 6.88 -35.69
C TYR A 11 -26.05 5.69 -34.93
N ASP A 12 -26.32 4.60 -35.64
CA ASP A 12 -26.26 3.28 -35.01
C ASP A 12 -24.76 2.99 -34.82
N VAL A 13 -24.20 3.54 -33.74
CA VAL A 13 -23.06 2.88 -33.12
C VAL A 13 -23.69 1.66 -32.47
N GLU A 14 -23.51 0.49 -33.11
CA GLU A 14 -23.89 -0.78 -32.51
C GLU A 14 -23.26 -0.83 -31.11
N TYR A 15 -24.08 -0.56 -30.09
CA TYR A 15 -23.67 -0.69 -28.71
C TYR A 15 -23.43 -2.18 -28.49
N ASN A 16 -22.16 -2.57 -28.60
CA ASN A 16 -21.72 -3.88 -28.20
C ASN A 16 -21.37 -3.80 -26.70
N PRO A 17 -22.24 -4.29 -25.79
CA PRO A 17 -22.02 -4.21 -24.34
C PRO A 17 -20.74 -4.93 -23.86
N TYR A 18 -20.02 -5.61 -24.75
CA TYR A 18 -18.83 -6.37 -24.45
C TYR A 18 -17.53 -5.81 -25.07
N GLU A 19 -17.56 -4.76 -25.89
CA GLU A 19 -16.40 -4.39 -26.75
C GLU A 19 -15.56 -3.18 -26.33
N GLU A 20 -16.04 -2.23 -25.52
CA GLU A 20 -15.20 -1.05 -25.19
C GLU A 20 -15.04 -0.82 -23.67
N GLY A 21 -13.81 -1.04 -23.19
CA GLY A 21 -13.30 -0.36 -21.99
C GLY A 21 -13.31 -1.10 -20.65
N ILE A 22 -13.82 -2.34 -20.55
CA ILE A 22 -13.88 -3.06 -19.26
C ILE A 22 -12.46 -3.34 -18.67
N ASN A 23 -11.43 -3.36 -19.52
CA ASN A 23 -10.05 -3.61 -19.08
C ASN A 23 -9.27 -2.33 -18.71
N GLU A 24 -9.78 -1.13 -18.97
CA GLU A 24 -9.08 0.16 -18.75
C GLU A 24 -9.81 1.02 -17.71
N GLY A 25 -10.08 0.44 -16.53
CA GLY A 25 -10.64 1.17 -15.40
C GLY A 25 -9.55 1.82 -14.54
N MET A 26 -9.81 3.03 -14.02
CA MET A 26 -9.00 3.64 -12.97
C MET A 26 -9.70 3.47 -11.61
N TRP A 27 -9.00 2.92 -10.63
CA TRP A 27 -9.47 2.76 -9.26
C TRP A 27 -8.87 3.83 -8.36
N THR A 28 -9.69 4.54 -7.59
CA THR A 28 -9.22 5.56 -6.64
C THR A 28 -9.10 4.99 -5.24
N GLU A 29 -7.90 5.03 -4.67
CA GLU A 29 -7.62 4.66 -3.29
C GLU A 29 -8.11 5.73 -2.31
N LYS A 30 -8.24 5.36 -1.03
CA LYS A 30 -8.65 6.28 0.04
C LYS A 30 -7.69 7.47 0.23
N SER A 31 -6.43 7.35 -0.19
CA SER A 31 -5.43 8.43 -0.20
C SER A 31 -5.62 9.44 -1.33
N GLY A 32 -6.54 9.21 -2.26
CA GLY A 32 -6.72 10.00 -3.47
C GLY A 32 -5.80 9.60 -4.62
N SER A 33 -4.96 8.57 -4.45
CA SER A 33 -4.16 7.97 -5.51
C SER A 33 -5.04 7.15 -6.46
N THR A 34 -4.80 7.25 -7.76
CA THR A 34 -5.48 6.43 -8.77
C THR A 34 -4.54 5.33 -9.28
N ILE A 35 -5.04 4.10 -9.37
CA ILE A 35 -4.33 2.94 -9.91
C ILE A 35 -5.11 2.37 -11.10
N SER A 36 -4.42 1.89 -12.13
CA SER A 36 -5.09 1.14 -13.20
C SER A 36 -5.59 -0.20 -12.65
N VAL A 37 -6.78 -0.63 -13.07
CA VAL A 37 -7.36 -1.95 -12.71
C VAL A 37 -6.43 -3.09 -13.17
N THR A 38 -5.71 -2.92 -14.29
CA THR A 38 -4.69 -3.87 -14.76
C THR A 38 -3.54 -4.04 -13.77
N ASP A 39 -3.20 -3.00 -13.03
CA ASP A 39 -2.10 -2.97 -12.07
C ASP A 39 -2.53 -3.34 -10.65
N MET A 40 -3.80 -3.74 -10.46
CA MET A 40 -4.27 -4.18 -9.15
C MET A 40 -3.51 -5.44 -8.72
N THR A 41 -2.87 -5.37 -7.56
CA THR A 41 -2.25 -6.54 -6.92
C THR A 41 -3.30 -7.40 -6.20
N ASP A 42 -2.97 -8.66 -5.89
CA ASP A 42 -3.80 -9.53 -5.05
C ASP A 42 -4.19 -8.90 -3.72
N ARG A 43 -3.35 -8.00 -3.19
CA ARG A 43 -3.63 -7.28 -1.96
C ARG A 43 -4.81 -6.32 -2.12
N HIS A 44 -4.93 -5.67 -3.28
CA HIS A 44 -6.05 -4.77 -3.57
C HIS A 44 -7.35 -5.56 -3.64
N ILE A 45 -7.36 -6.69 -4.34
CA ILE A 45 -8.54 -7.55 -4.46
C ILE A 45 -8.96 -8.12 -3.10
N LYS A 46 -8.01 -8.62 -2.30
CA LYS A 46 -8.28 -9.06 -0.91
C LYS A 46 -8.82 -7.92 -0.02
N GLY A 47 -8.38 -6.69 -0.27
CA GLY A 47 -8.91 -5.50 0.37
C GLY A 47 -10.38 -5.25 0.02
N ALA A 48 -10.71 -5.29 -1.28
CA ALA A 48 -12.06 -5.13 -1.79
C ALA A 48 -13.02 -6.19 -1.22
N ILE A 49 -12.61 -7.46 -1.20
CA ILE A 49 -13.38 -8.56 -0.58
C ILE A 49 -13.74 -8.22 0.87
N ARG A 50 -12.78 -7.73 1.67
CA ARG A 50 -13.03 -7.36 3.06
C ARG A 50 -14.06 -6.23 3.19
N VAL A 51 -14.01 -5.25 2.30
CA VAL A 51 -14.97 -4.14 2.27
C VAL A 51 -16.36 -4.66 1.92
N CYS A 52 -16.49 -5.47 0.86
CA CYS A 52 -17.75 -6.07 0.46
C CYS A 52 -18.33 -6.97 1.56
N GLN A 53 -17.51 -7.78 2.23
CA GLN A 53 -17.94 -8.59 3.38
C GLN A 53 -18.48 -7.73 4.53
N GLY A 54 -17.83 -6.60 4.80
CA GLY A 54 -18.29 -5.64 5.80
C GLY A 54 -19.56 -4.90 5.37
N ALA A 55 -19.78 -4.70 4.08
CA ALA A 55 -20.98 -4.08 3.54
C ALA A 55 -22.16 -5.05 3.55
N ALA A 56 -21.98 -6.29 3.09
CA ALA A 56 -22.98 -7.36 3.14
C ALA A 56 -23.53 -7.55 4.56
N LYS A 57 -22.64 -7.65 5.56
CA LYS A 57 -23.04 -7.80 6.97
C LYS A 57 -23.82 -6.63 7.56
N ARG A 58 -23.65 -5.43 6.99
CA ARG A 58 -24.31 -4.20 7.46
C ARG A 58 -25.47 -3.79 6.57
N ALA A 59 -25.73 -4.54 5.50
CA ALA A 59 -26.82 -4.26 4.59
C ALA A 59 -28.16 -4.41 5.33
N SER A 60 -29.04 -3.44 5.16
CA SER A 60 -30.39 -3.48 5.74
C SER A 60 -31.38 -4.20 4.86
N PHE A 61 -31.06 -4.38 3.57
CA PHE A 61 -31.89 -5.05 2.58
C PHE A 61 -31.18 -6.30 2.06
N SER A 62 -31.94 -7.38 1.83
CA SER A 62 -31.40 -8.63 1.30
C SER A 62 -30.82 -8.46 -0.11
N CYS A 63 -31.43 -7.62 -0.94
CA CYS A 63 -30.92 -7.34 -2.29
C CYS A 63 -29.54 -6.68 -2.27
N ASP A 64 -29.26 -5.81 -1.30
CA ASP A 64 -27.95 -5.19 -1.13
C ASP A 64 -26.94 -6.22 -0.62
N ALA A 65 -27.33 -7.08 0.33
CA ALA A 65 -26.47 -8.14 0.84
C ALA A 65 -26.07 -9.11 -0.29
N GLU A 66 -27.05 -9.57 -1.07
CA GLU A 66 -26.87 -10.45 -2.24
C GLU A 66 -25.95 -9.81 -3.28
N LEU A 67 -26.10 -8.51 -3.55
CA LEU A 67 -25.22 -7.77 -4.45
C LEU A 67 -23.76 -7.81 -3.96
N TRP A 68 -23.53 -7.50 -2.68
CA TRP A 68 -22.19 -7.54 -2.11
C TRP A 68 -21.59 -8.95 -2.10
N GLU A 69 -22.41 -9.98 -1.88
CA GLU A 69 -22.01 -11.39 -1.96
C GLU A 69 -21.63 -11.80 -3.39
N ALA A 70 -22.39 -11.38 -4.39
CA ALA A 70 -22.05 -11.60 -5.80
C ALA A 70 -20.69 -10.97 -6.17
N TRP A 71 -20.42 -9.74 -5.69
CA TRP A 71 -19.10 -9.13 -5.87
C TRP A 71 -17.98 -9.88 -5.16
N ILE A 72 -18.22 -10.42 -3.97
CA ILE A 72 -17.23 -11.25 -3.26
C ILE A 72 -16.89 -12.50 -4.09
N GLU A 73 -17.89 -13.13 -4.70
CA GLU A 73 -17.69 -14.28 -5.59
C GLU A 73 -16.81 -13.91 -6.79
N VAL A 74 -17.13 -12.81 -7.49
CA VAL A 74 -16.33 -12.31 -8.63
C VAL A 74 -14.87 -12.10 -8.23
N PHE A 75 -14.61 -11.44 -7.10
CA PHE A 75 -13.24 -11.18 -6.64
C PHE A 75 -12.49 -12.46 -6.21
N ASN A 76 -13.18 -13.43 -5.62
CA ASN A 76 -12.59 -14.72 -5.29
C ASN A 76 -12.20 -15.51 -6.54
N ASN A 77 -13.07 -15.52 -7.55
CA ASN A 77 -12.78 -16.12 -8.85
C ASN A 77 -11.56 -15.46 -9.50
N GLU A 78 -11.50 -14.13 -9.50
CA GLU A 78 -10.36 -13.38 -10.04
C GLU A 78 -9.04 -13.74 -9.32
N LEU A 79 -9.04 -13.83 -7.98
CA LEU A 79 -7.87 -14.30 -7.23
C LEU A 79 -7.46 -15.73 -7.62
N PHE A 80 -8.44 -16.62 -7.78
CA PHE A 80 -8.17 -18.00 -8.16
C PHE A 80 -7.52 -18.10 -9.54
N TYR A 81 -7.99 -17.32 -10.52
CA TYR A 81 -7.40 -17.27 -11.86
C TYR A 81 -5.99 -16.65 -11.85
N ARG A 82 -5.75 -15.62 -11.04
CA ARG A 82 -4.43 -15.00 -10.88
C ARG A 82 -3.39 -15.94 -10.26
N VAL A 83 -3.79 -16.74 -9.28
CA VAL A 83 -2.91 -17.75 -8.66
C VAL A 83 -2.51 -18.84 -9.66
N LYS A 84 -3.41 -19.22 -10.58
CA LYS A 84 -3.13 -20.21 -11.62
C LYS A 84 -2.27 -19.68 -12.76
N LYS A 85 -2.25 -18.37 -13.01
CA LYS A 85 -1.38 -17.76 -14.00
C LYS A 85 0.03 -17.62 -13.40
N PRO A 86 1.05 -18.37 -13.85
CA PRO A 86 2.41 -18.09 -13.42
C PRO A 86 2.71 -16.65 -13.83
N SER A 87 3.05 -15.79 -12.87
CA SER A 87 3.31 -14.38 -13.11
C SER A 87 4.36 -14.24 -14.22
N SER A 88 3.93 -13.83 -15.41
CA SER A 88 4.82 -13.58 -16.56
C SER A 88 5.71 -12.36 -16.34
N GLN A 89 5.48 -11.59 -15.28
CA GLN A 89 6.34 -10.50 -14.90
C GLN A 89 7.58 -11.04 -14.18
N PRO A 90 8.79 -10.75 -14.70
CA PRO A 90 10.02 -11.08 -13.98
C PRO A 90 9.98 -10.34 -12.64
N LYS A 91 9.95 -11.09 -11.54
CA LYS A 91 10.14 -10.53 -10.20
C LYS A 91 11.47 -9.77 -10.26
N LEU A 92 11.41 -8.44 -10.20
CA LEU A 92 12.59 -7.61 -10.03
C LEU A 92 13.28 -8.08 -8.76
N VAL A 93 14.27 -8.94 -8.92
CA VAL A 93 15.09 -9.43 -7.82
C VAL A 93 15.75 -8.17 -7.27
N LYS A 94 15.35 -7.76 -6.06
CA LYS A 94 16.00 -6.63 -5.37
C LYS A 94 17.49 -6.87 -5.48
N ALA A 95 18.20 -5.96 -6.15
CA ALA A 95 19.63 -6.09 -6.37
C ALA A 95 20.27 -6.43 -5.02
N LYS A 96 21.01 -7.55 -4.97
CA LYS A 96 21.75 -7.94 -3.77
C LYS A 96 22.57 -6.71 -3.37
N THR A 97 22.21 -6.08 -2.26
CA THR A 97 22.96 -4.94 -1.73
C THR A 97 24.40 -5.42 -1.63
N GLY A 98 25.30 -4.76 -2.35
CA GLY A 98 26.72 -5.10 -2.35
C GLY A 98 27.28 -5.21 -0.93
N PRO A 99 28.46 -5.82 -0.76
CA PRO A 99 29.06 -6.00 0.56
C PRO A 99 29.04 -4.67 1.32
N LYS A 100 28.41 -4.67 2.51
CA LYS A 100 28.27 -3.47 3.34
C LYS A 100 29.67 -2.95 3.66
N THR A 101 30.08 -1.86 3.00
CA THR A 101 31.35 -1.21 3.26
C THR A 101 31.42 -0.84 4.75
N LYS A 102 32.55 -1.14 5.40
CA LYS A 102 32.73 -0.77 6.82
C LYS A 102 32.48 0.74 6.98
N PRO A 103 31.71 1.17 7.98
CA PRO A 103 31.45 2.59 8.21
C PRO A 103 32.78 3.31 8.46
N ARG A 104 32.97 4.45 7.81
CA ARG A 104 34.16 5.30 8.02
C ARG A 104 34.15 5.88 9.43
N GLY A 105 35.29 5.82 10.10
CA GLY A 105 35.55 6.47 11.40
C GLY A 105 35.47 5.54 12.61
N SER A 106 35.76 6.10 13.79
CA SER A 106 35.72 5.38 15.06
C SER A 106 34.29 5.29 15.62
N MET A 107 33.96 4.11 16.14
CA MET A 107 32.71 3.80 16.82
C MET A 107 32.96 3.82 18.33
N VAL A 108 32.03 4.37 19.10
CA VAL A 108 32.05 4.43 20.56
C VAL A 108 30.85 3.65 21.09
N ALA A 109 31.08 2.77 22.06
CA ALA A 109 30.02 2.06 22.75
C ALA A 109 29.30 3.02 23.71
N MET A 110 27.98 3.11 23.59
CA MET A 110 27.13 4.01 24.36
C MET A 110 26.01 3.21 25.02
N LYS A 111 25.63 3.58 26.25
CA LYS A 111 24.48 3.04 26.97
C LYS A 111 23.38 4.08 27.00
N CYS A 112 22.25 3.75 26.39
CA CYS A 112 21.07 4.61 26.37
C CYS A 112 20.40 4.63 27.77
N HIS A 113 19.58 5.65 28.04
CA HIS A 113 18.76 5.72 29.26
C HIS A 113 17.78 4.54 29.41
N CYS A 114 17.49 3.80 28.32
CA CYS A 114 16.67 2.59 28.37
C CYS A 114 17.47 1.33 28.74
N GLY A 115 18.76 1.46 29.03
CA GLY A 115 19.66 0.37 29.38
C GLY A 115 20.30 -0.35 28.19
N LYS A 116 19.87 -0.08 26.95
CA LYS A 116 20.44 -0.71 25.75
C LYS A 116 21.79 -0.14 25.38
N GLU A 117 22.73 -1.03 25.10
CA GLU A 117 24.06 -0.72 24.58
C GLU A 117 24.01 -0.68 23.05
N TYR A 118 24.67 0.32 22.47
CA TYR A 118 24.74 0.50 21.02
C TYR A 118 26.04 1.19 20.62
N GLN A 119 26.44 1.03 19.36
CA GLN A 119 27.62 1.69 18.82
C GLN A 119 27.19 2.95 18.07
N ALA A 120 27.80 4.08 18.42
CA ALA A 120 27.60 5.36 17.75
C ALA A 120 28.92 5.85 17.15
N ARG A 121 28.89 6.48 15.97
CA ARG A 121 30.10 7.09 15.42
C ARG A 121 30.48 8.32 16.23
N LYS A 122 31.77 8.51 16.47
CA LYS A 122 32.29 9.71 17.14
C LYS A 122 31.85 11.01 16.45
N ALA A 123 31.80 11.00 15.11
CA ALA A 123 31.31 12.13 14.32
C ALA A 123 29.83 12.43 14.53
N ASP A 124 28.98 11.40 14.69
CA ASP A 124 27.55 11.59 14.95
C ASP A 124 27.35 12.18 16.34
N LEU A 125 28.08 11.67 17.35
CA LEU A 125 28.05 12.21 18.71
C LEU A 125 28.44 13.70 18.76
N ASN A 126 29.50 14.09 18.04
CA ASN A 126 29.94 15.49 17.95
C ASN A 126 28.89 16.40 17.26
N ARG A 127 28.11 15.87 16.32
CA ARG A 127 26.99 16.59 15.67
C ARG A 127 25.72 16.64 16.53
N GLY A 128 25.74 16.03 17.72
CA GLY A 128 24.57 15.88 18.58
C GLY A 128 23.63 14.73 18.19
N TRP A 129 24.05 13.88 17.26
CA TRP A 129 23.31 12.70 16.79
C TRP A 129 23.78 11.46 17.56
N GLY A 130 23.00 10.38 17.53
CA GLY A 130 23.40 9.14 18.20
C GLY A 130 23.45 9.23 19.73
N LYS A 131 22.74 10.18 20.35
CA LYS A 131 22.57 10.32 21.81
C LYS A 131 21.52 9.37 22.42
N SER A 132 20.92 8.52 21.59
CA SER A 132 19.91 7.54 21.97
C SER A 132 20.01 6.31 21.06
N CYS A 133 19.64 5.13 21.56
CA CYS A 133 19.73 3.87 20.80
C CYS A 133 18.76 3.75 19.61
N GLY A 134 17.75 4.64 19.49
CA GLY A 134 16.77 4.58 18.41
C GLY A 134 15.72 5.68 18.46
N LYS A 135 14.87 5.74 17.42
CA LYS A 135 13.85 6.80 17.23
C LYS A 135 12.94 6.97 18.44
N ARG A 136 12.45 5.88 19.02
CA ARG A 136 11.58 5.91 20.21
C ARG A 136 12.26 6.61 21.41
N CYS A 137 13.51 6.25 21.71
CA CYS A 137 14.25 6.86 22.81
C CYS A 137 14.61 8.33 22.51
N ALA A 138 14.84 8.67 21.24
CA ALA A 138 15.01 10.07 20.84
C ALA A 138 13.74 10.90 21.07
N SER A 139 12.56 10.37 20.72
CA SER A 139 11.27 11.02 20.98
C SER A 139 11.01 11.19 22.47
N ILE A 140 11.17 10.13 23.26
CA ILE A 140 11.00 10.19 24.72
C ILE A 140 11.93 11.22 25.34
N LYS A 141 13.18 11.33 24.86
CA LYS A 141 14.10 12.36 25.32
C LYS A 141 13.60 13.76 25.01
N ARG A 142 13.06 14.00 23.80
CA ARG A 142 12.54 15.32 23.41
C ARG A 142 11.31 15.73 24.21
N GLU A 143 10.42 14.77 24.49
CA GLU A 143 9.15 15.03 25.17
C GLU A 143 9.30 15.08 26.70
N TYR A 144 10.15 14.22 27.28
CA TYR A 144 10.24 14.03 28.73
C TYR A 144 11.60 14.43 29.34
N GLY A 145 12.46 15.10 28.58
CA GLY A 145 13.73 15.64 29.10
C GLY A 145 14.73 14.60 29.63
N ARG A 146 14.66 13.35 29.14
CA ARG A 146 15.54 12.27 29.62
C ARG A 146 17.03 12.53 29.29
N PRO A 147 17.97 11.99 30.10
CA PRO A 147 19.39 12.23 29.89
C PRO A 147 19.93 11.60 28.61
N ASP A 148 21.06 12.13 28.16
CA ASP A 148 21.84 11.60 27.04
C ASP A 148 22.41 10.22 27.36
N ALA A 149 22.60 9.40 26.31
CA ALA A 149 23.34 8.16 26.43
C ALA A 149 24.77 8.44 26.91
N THR A 150 25.28 7.59 27.80
CA THR A 150 26.63 7.69 28.36
C THR A 150 27.58 6.73 27.66
N PRO A 151 28.88 7.07 27.50
CA PRO A 151 29.86 6.14 26.95
C PRO A 151 30.09 4.98 27.92
N VAL A 152 30.05 3.76 27.41
CA VAL A 152 30.48 2.56 28.13
C VAL A 152 31.99 2.50 27.97
N LYS A 153 32.72 2.57 29.09
CA LYS A 153 34.17 2.38 29.12
C LYS A 153 34.51 0.90 28.97
#